data_AF-A0A8T3XRR2-F1
#
_entry.id   AF-A0A8T3XRR2-F1
#
_cell.length_a   1.000
_cell.length_b   1.000
_cell.length_c   1.000
_cell.angle_alpha   90.00
_cell.angle_beta   90.00
_cell.angle_gamma   90.00
#
_symmetry.space_group_name_H-M   'P 1'
#
loop_
_entity.id
_entity.type
_entity.pdbx_description
1 polymer ?
#
loop_
_entity_poly.entity_id
_entity_poly.type
_entity_poly.pdbx_seq_one_letter_code
_entity_poly.pdbx_strand_id
1 'polypeptide(L)'
;MILVHENLPEEASKIKKVVKEVFNIESILINANLDRFFIPIQEFNGYWSHPSEKGYELIVGLKNTVLIITPRDIYSDNKSKEDDFVFGHDESENNLMIVSTARMKRHDNQPSNSLEVPLDLYLKRIVYTSVHELGHSIVRADHYKEAIWVNARTGHQLKLGEHCTDNTCVMYEIVDIKAPPLSEGYMLLGEEKKFDTGMDESLKRLNQDWFCDICRKAFKIDNMYKQK
;
A
#
# COMPACT_ATOMS: atom_id res chain seq x y z
N MET A 1 0.42 -17.55 2.41
CA MET A 1 0.74 -16.40 1.52
C MET A 1 2.21 -16.45 1.12
N ILE A 2 2.58 -15.86 -0.01
CA ILE A 2 3.96 -15.66 -0.43
C ILE A 2 4.28 -14.17 -0.29
N LEU A 3 5.39 -13.83 0.36
CA LEU A 3 5.91 -12.47 0.44
C LEU A 3 7.19 -12.43 -0.39
N VAL A 4 7.13 -11.73 -1.51
CA VAL A 4 8.25 -11.53 -2.42
C VAL A 4 8.90 -10.19 -2.10
N HIS A 5 10.23 -10.14 -2.02
CA HIS A 5 10.95 -8.90 -1.81
C HIS A 5 12.15 -8.77 -2.74
N GLU A 6 12.53 -7.54 -3.04
CA GLU A 6 13.73 -7.20 -3.82
C GLU A 6 14.77 -6.54 -2.91
N ASN A 7 15.72 -7.34 -2.38
CA ASN A 7 16.80 -6.85 -1.50
C ASN A 7 16.34 -6.14 -0.20
N LEU A 8 15.16 -6.50 0.33
CA LEU A 8 14.57 -5.93 1.56
C LEU A 8 14.31 -7.02 2.63
N PRO A 9 15.33 -7.77 3.10
CA PRO A 9 15.12 -8.92 3.98
C PRO A 9 14.63 -8.54 5.38
N GLU A 10 15.03 -7.38 5.91
CA GLU A 10 14.61 -6.91 7.23
C GLU A 10 13.13 -6.49 7.22
N GLU A 11 12.75 -5.69 6.22
CA GLU A 11 11.38 -5.25 5.99
C GLU A 11 10.46 -6.47 5.79
N ALA A 12 10.84 -7.39 4.91
CA ALA A 12 10.08 -8.62 4.64
C ALA A 12 9.88 -9.47 5.91
N SER A 13 10.92 -9.59 6.74
CA SER A 13 10.84 -10.33 8.00
C SER A 13 9.89 -9.65 9.00
N LYS A 14 9.94 -8.32 9.09
CA LYS A 14 9.05 -7.54 9.95
C LYS A 14 7.59 -7.65 9.50
N ILE A 15 7.32 -7.52 8.20
CA ILE A 15 5.97 -7.67 7.63
C ILE A 15 5.45 -9.08 7.88
N LYS A 16 6.25 -10.12 7.61
CA LYS A 16 5.84 -11.52 7.86
C LYS A 16 5.35 -11.74 9.29
N LYS A 17 6.08 -11.20 10.28
CA LYS A 17 5.69 -11.29 11.69
C LYS A 17 4.34 -10.61 11.93
N VAL A 18 4.16 -9.38 11.45
CA VAL A 18 2.92 -8.61 11.68
C VAL A 18 1.74 -9.21 10.94
N VAL A 19 1.90 -9.68 9.71
CA VAL A 19 0.85 -10.38 8.95
C VAL A 19 0.36 -11.62 9.71
N LYS A 20 1.28 -12.36 10.34
CA LYS A 20 0.92 -13.49 11.20
C LYS A 20 0.15 -13.03 12.45
N GLU A 21 0.57 -11.95 13.09
CA GLU A 21 -0.10 -11.43 14.29
C GLU A 21 -1.50 -10.88 13.99
N VAL A 22 -1.64 -10.14 12.89
CA VAL A 22 -2.86 -9.40 12.52
C VAL A 22 -3.89 -10.30 11.86
N PHE A 23 -3.48 -11.12 10.89
CA PHE A 23 -4.38 -11.92 10.07
C PHE A 23 -4.28 -13.42 10.35
N ASN A 24 -3.36 -13.87 11.21
CA ASN A 24 -3.07 -15.29 11.42
C ASN A 24 -2.62 -16.03 10.13
N ILE A 25 -2.01 -15.30 9.19
CA ILE A 25 -1.55 -15.85 7.91
C ILE A 25 -0.06 -16.19 7.98
N GLU A 26 0.28 -17.43 7.63
CA GLU A 26 1.68 -17.85 7.49
C GLU A 26 2.24 -17.43 6.12
N SER A 27 3.46 -16.90 6.14
CA SER A 27 4.12 -16.34 4.96
C SER A 27 5.46 -17.01 4.67
N ILE A 28 5.66 -17.36 3.40
CA ILE A 28 6.97 -17.78 2.87
C ILE A 28 7.66 -16.55 2.29
N LEU A 29 8.94 -16.33 2.63
CA LEU A 29 9.72 -15.23 2.09
C LEU A 29 10.46 -15.70 0.84
N ILE A 30 10.38 -14.92 -0.24
CA ILE A 30 11.12 -15.15 -1.48
C ILE A 30 11.88 -13.87 -1.84
N ASN A 31 13.20 -13.98 -2.00
CA ASN A 31 13.99 -12.92 -2.62
C ASN A 31 13.99 -13.13 -4.13
N ALA A 32 13.60 -12.11 -4.90
CA ALA A 32 13.52 -12.19 -6.36
C ALA A 32 14.01 -10.91 -7.02
N ASN A 33 14.57 -11.04 -8.23
CA ASN A 33 14.76 -9.91 -9.13
C ASN A 33 13.42 -9.61 -9.81
N LEU A 34 12.98 -8.35 -9.72
CA LEU A 34 11.67 -7.90 -10.22
C LEU A 34 11.76 -7.08 -11.52
N ASP A 35 12.88 -7.09 -12.23
CA ASP A 35 13.08 -6.33 -13.47
C ASP A 35 12.08 -6.68 -14.57
N ARG A 36 11.71 -7.97 -14.65
CA ARG A 36 10.70 -8.44 -15.62
C ARG A 36 9.27 -8.23 -15.14
N PHE A 37 9.11 -7.90 -13.86
CA PHE A 37 7.81 -7.72 -13.25
C PHE A 37 7.29 -6.30 -13.53
N PHE A 38 8.10 -5.28 -13.25
CA PHE A 38 7.70 -3.89 -13.37
C PHE A 38 7.94 -3.31 -14.77
N ILE A 39 6.97 -2.54 -15.26
CA ILE A 39 7.09 -1.77 -16.51
C ILE A 39 7.63 -0.38 -16.17
N PRO A 40 8.76 0.07 -16.74
CA PRO A 40 9.32 1.38 -16.44
C PRO A 40 8.50 2.52 -17.05
N ILE A 41 8.43 3.65 -16.33
CA ILE A 41 7.91 4.95 -16.78
C ILE A 41 9.11 5.90 -16.88
N GLN A 42 9.59 6.13 -18.11
CA GLN A 42 10.84 6.86 -18.34
C GLN A 42 10.74 8.31 -17.88
N GLU A 43 9.61 8.96 -18.13
CA GLU A 43 9.34 10.36 -17.83
C GLU A 43 9.43 10.65 -16.32
N PHE A 44 8.97 9.69 -15.50
CA PHE A 44 8.93 9.85 -14.05
C PHE A 44 10.16 9.28 -13.36
N ASN A 45 10.97 8.49 -14.09
CA ASN A 45 11.99 7.61 -13.52
C ASN A 45 11.36 6.69 -12.44
N GLY A 46 10.23 6.09 -12.80
CA GLY A 46 9.39 5.25 -11.94
C GLY A 46 8.93 4.00 -12.66
N TYR A 47 7.95 3.30 -12.07
CA TYR A 47 7.39 2.07 -12.60
C TYR A 47 5.87 2.05 -12.48
N TRP A 48 5.20 1.34 -13.37
CA TRP A 48 3.77 1.08 -13.23
C TRP A 48 3.52 0.19 -12.00
N SER A 49 2.47 0.51 -11.24
CA SER A 49 2.01 -0.29 -10.10
C SER A 49 1.40 -1.63 -10.56
N HIS A 50 1.04 -1.75 -11.83
CA HIS A 50 0.58 -2.99 -12.45
C HIS A 50 1.75 -3.75 -13.09
N PRO A 51 1.79 -5.09 -12.97
CA PRO A 51 2.84 -5.88 -13.58
C PRO A 51 2.77 -5.92 -15.10
N SER A 52 3.90 -6.22 -15.73
CA SER A 52 3.93 -6.71 -17.11
C SER A 52 3.21 -8.06 -17.22
N GLU A 53 2.73 -8.43 -18.41
CA GLU A 53 2.14 -9.75 -18.68
C GLU A 53 3.03 -10.90 -18.19
N LYS A 54 4.34 -10.82 -18.43
CA LYS A 54 5.31 -11.82 -17.95
C LYS A 54 5.47 -11.80 -16.43
N GLY A 55 5.44 -10.62 -15.83
CA GLY A 55 5.43 -10.45 -14.37
C GLY A 55 4.21 -11.11 -13.76
N TYR A 56 3.07 -10.91 -14.40
CA TYR A 56 1.79 -11.45 -13.99
C TYR A 56 1.75 -12.98 -14.06
N GLU A 57 2.21 -13.58 -15.18
CA GLU A 57 2.34 -15.03 -15.34
C GLU A 57 3.20 -15.68 -14.25
N LEU A 58 4.32 -15.04 -13.88
CA LEU A 58 5.20 -15.51 -12.83
C LEU A 58 4.50 -15.59 -11.46
N ILE A 59 3.59 -14.66 -11.18
CA ILE A 59 2.89 -14.55 -9.89
C ILE A 59 1.63 -15.42 -9.86
N VAL A 60 0.76 -15.35 -10.87
CA VAL A 60 -0.49 -16.14 -10.91
C VAL A 60 -0.22 -17.64 -10.91
N GLY A 61 0.89 -18.07 -11.52
CA GLY A 61 1.32 -19.47 -11.49
C GLY A 61 1.48 -20.06 -10.08
N LEU A 62 1.67 -19.22 -9.06
CA LEU A 62 1.87 -19.64 -7.67
C LEU A 62 0.58 -20.12 -7.00
N LYS A 63 -0.61 -19.76 -7.51
CA LYS A 63 -1.93 -20.12 -6.94
C LYS A 63 -2.09 -19.78 -5.46
N ASN A 64 -1.31 -18.84 -4.96
CA ASN A 64 -1.32 -18.31 -3.61
C ASN A 64 -1.48 -16.80 -3.67
N THR A 65 -1.97 -16.20 -2.60
CA THR A 65 -1.87 -14.75 -2.45
C THR A 65 -0.42 -14.32 -2.33
N VAL A 66 -0.05 -13.27 -3.06
CA VAL A 66 1.30 -12.73 -3.15
C VAL A 66 1.30 -11.27 -2.73
N LEU A 67 2.18 -10.94 -1.79
CA LEU A 67 2.53 -9.57 -1.44
C LEU A 67 3.95 -9.28 -1.91
N ILE A 68 4.13 -8.31 -2.79
CA ILE A 68 5.43 -7.85 -3.29
C ILE A 68 5.84 -6.60 -2.54
N ILE A 69 7.06 -6.60 -2.02
CA ILE A 69 7.68 -5.41 -1.41
C ILE A 69 8.87 -4.99 -2.26
N THR A 70 8.84 -3.77 -2.78
CA THR A 70 9.85 -3.25 -3.71
C THR A 70 10.41 -1.89 -3.28
N PRO A 71 11.71 -1.61 -3.52
CA PRO A 71 12.26 -0.27 -3.34
C PRO A 71 11.95 0.68 -4.49
N ARG A 72 11.26 0.21 -5.54
CA ARG A 72 10.94 0.98 -6.75
C ARG A 72 9.81 1.97 -6.50
N ASP A 73 9.93 3.17 -7.06
CA ASP A 73 8.85 4.17 -7.02
C ASP A 73 7.75 3.77 -8.02
N ILE A 74 6.53 3.58 -7.55
CA ILE A 74 5.42 3.02 -8.35
C ILE A 74 4.29 4.04 -8.55
N TYR A 75 3.61 3.92 -9.68
CA TYR A 75 2.58 4.86 -10.14
C TYR A 75 1.38 4.13 -10.71
N SER A 76 0.19 4.64 -10.42
CA SER A 76 -1.09 4.14 -10.97
C SER A 76 -1.46 4.79 -12.30
N ASP A 77 -0.90 5.95 -12.62
CA ASP A 77 -1.07 6.66 -13.90
C ASP A 77 0.25 7.36 -14.29
N ASN A 78 0.40 7.79 -15.54
CA ASN A 78 1.60 8.47 -16.03
C ASN A 78 1.35 9.94 -16.43
N LYS A 79 0.37 10.59 -15.82
CA LYS A 79 -0.02 11.98 -16.14
C LYS A 79 0.71 13.01 -15.29
N SER A 80 0.89 12.74 -13.99
CA SER A 80 1.54 13.61 -13.03
C SER A 80 2.50 12.83 -12.13
N LYS A 81 3.79 13.18 -12.21
CA LYS A 81 4.83 12.60 -11.34
C LYS A 81 4.59 12.91 -9.85
N GLU A 82 3.97 14.05 -9.58
CA GLU A 82 3.74 14.55 -8.23
C GLU A 82 2.48 13.96 -7.63
N ASP A 83 1.51 13.54 -8.45
CA ASP A 83 0.18 13.13 -7.98
C ASP A 83 -0.17 11.66 -8.21
N ASP A 84 0.45 10.99 -9.20
CA ASP A 84 0.06 9.62 -9.61
C ASP A 84 0.87 8.52 -8.93
N PHE A 85 1.77 8.88 -8.01
CA PHE A 85 2.49 7.89 -7.22
C PHE A 85 1.56 7.22 -6.21
N VAL A 86 1.86 5.98 -5.84
CA VAL A 86 1.13 5.26 -4.79
C VAL A 86 2.08 4.55 -3.84
N PHE A 87 1.69 4.40 -2.58
CA PHE A 87 2.48 3.62 -1.60
C PHE A 87 2.32 2.12 -1.80
N GLY A 88 1.17 1.70 -2.31
CA GLY A 88 0.87 0.33 -2.63
C GLY A 88 -0.23 0.24 -3.67
N HIS A 89 -0.49 -0.98 -4.10
CA HIS A 89 -1.53 -1.27 -5.07
C HIS A 89 -2.09 -2.67 -4.84
N ASP A 90 -3.42 -2.75 -4.86
CA ASP A 90 -4.20 -3.97 -4.78
C ASP A 90 -4.64 -4.44 -6.17
N GLU A 91 -4.29 -5.67 -6.52
CA GLU A 91 -4.91 -6.45 -7.59
C GLU A 91 -5.53 -7.72 -7.01
N SER A 92 -6.45 -7.55 -6.06
CA SER A 92 -7.09 -8.65 -5.31
C SER A 92 -7.78 -9.68 -6.20
N GLU A 93 -8.32 -9.28 -7.36
CA GLU A 93 -8.85 -10.21 -8.38
C GLU A 93 -7.81 -11.26 -8.83
N ASN A 94 -6.54 -10.88 -8.75
CA ASN A 94 -5.39 -11.64 -9.18
C ASN A 94 -4.55 -12.18 -8.01
N ASN A 95 -5.00 -11.95 -6.78
CA ASN A 95 -4.32 -12.32 -5.53
C ASN A 95 -2.92 -11.71 -5.40
N LEU A 96 -2.74 -10.50 -5.91
CA LEU A 96 -1.48 -9.79 -5.92
C LEU A 96 -1.67 -8.44 -5.23
N MET A 97 -0.74 -8.12 -4.33
CA MET A 97 -0.62 -6.80 -3.75
C MET A 97 0.84 -6.35 -3.84
N ILE A 98 1.06 -5.05 -4.02
CA ILE A 98 2.38 -4.46 -4.17
C ILE A 98 2.52 -3.33 -3.17
N VAL A 99 3.67 -3.22 -2.52
CA VAL A 99 4.03 -2.09 -1.64
C VAL A 99 5.38 -1.56 -2.07
N SER A 100 5.44 -0.26 -2.29
CA SER A 100 6.68 0.47 -2.56
C SER A 100 7.23 1.10 -1.29
N THR A 101 8.53 0.91 -1.05
CA THR A 101 9.25 1.56 0.04
C THR A 101 9.92 2.87 -0.39
N ALA A 102 9.85 3.23 -1.68
CA ALA A 102 10.63 4.31 -2.29
C ALA A 102 10.44 5.65 -1.58
N ARG A 103 9.18 5.99 -1.26
CA ARG A 103 8.79 7.28 -0.67
C ARG A 103 8.67 7.25 0.85
N MET A 104 8.95 6.11 1.50
CA MET A 104 8.78 5.95 2.95
C MET A 104 10.03 6.29 3.77
N LYS A 105 11.15 6.60 3.10
CA LYS A 105 12.47 6.80 3.74
C LYS A 105 12.75 8.23 4.16
N ARG A 106 11.87 9.18 3.82
CA ARG A 106 12.04 10.63 4.01
C ARG A 106 10.92 11.24 4.84
N HIS A 107 11.07 12.51 5.21
CA HIS A 107 10.01 13.27 5.90
C HIS A 107 8.99 13.92 4.94
N ASP A 108 9.24 13.82 3.64
CA ASP A 108 8.37 14.23 2.52
C ASP A 108 8.01 13.00 1.67
N ASN A 109 7.15 13.19 0.67
CA ASN A 109 6.75 12.13 -0.26
C ASN A 109 7.74 11.88 -1.41
N GLN A 110 8.97 12.42 -1.36
CA GLN A 110 9.91 12.23 -2.46
C GLN A 110 10.56 10.84 -2.37
N PRO A 111 10.84 10.18 -3.52
CA PRO A 111 11.49 8.88 -3.51
C PRO A 111 12.95 8.99 -3.05
N SER A 112 13.45 8.00 -2.30
CA SER A 112 14.85 7.94 -1.86
C SER A 112 15.43 6.53 -1.88
N ASN A 113 16.72 6.47 -2.21
CA ASN A 113 17.51 5.26 -2.03
C ASN A 113 18.10 5.16 -0.61
N SER A 114 18.23 6.29 0.09
CA SER A 114 18.85 6.36 1.42
C SER A 114 17.78 6.49 2.50
N LEU A 115 18.02 5.84 3.64
CA LEU A 115 17.17 6.01 4.82
C LEU A 115 17.50 7.34 5.51
N GLU A 116 16.56 8.28 5.51
CA GLU A 116 16.72 9.64 6.07
C GLU A 116 15.86 9.86 7.33
N VAL A 117 15.00 8.91 7.67
CA VAL A 117 14.18 8.87 8.89
C VAL A 117 14.65 7.74 9.82
N PRO A 118 14.30 7.78 11.12
CA PRO A 118 14.60 6.66 12.02
C PRO A 118 14.06 5.32 11.50
N LEU A 119 14.86 4.25 11.61
CA LEU A 119 14.53 2.92 11.12
C LEU A 119 13.17 2.41 11.62
N ASP A 120 12.85 2.64 12.90
CA ASP A 120 11.55 2.23 13.48
C ASP A 120 10.36 2.92 12.78
N LEU A 121 10.48 4.20 12.44
CA LEU A 121 9.42 4.90 11.71
C LEU A 121 9.27 4.35 10.28
N TYR A 122 10.37 4.16 9.57
CA TYR A 122 10.37 3.56 8.23
C TYR A 122 9.73 2.16 8.24
N LEU A 123 10.11 1.29 9.18
CA LEU A 123 9.52 -0.04 9.30
C LEU A 123 8.03 0.03 9.64
N LYS A 124 7.60 0.96 10.50
CA LYS A 124 6.17 1.16 10.80
C LYS A 124 5.35 1.56 9.56
N ARG A 125 5.88 2.45 8.73
CA ARG A 125 5.24 2.90 7.47
C ARG A 125 5.04 1.75 6.49
N ILE A 126 6.08 0.93 6.30
CA ILE A 126 6.01 -0.23 5.39
C ILE A 126 5.01 -1.26 5.90
N VAL A 127 5.04 -1.54 7.20
CA VAL A 127 4.11 -2.50 7.81
C VAL A 127 2.67 -1.99 7.70
N TYR A 128 2.42 -0.71 7.98
CA TYR A 128 1.09 -0.10 7.83
C TYR A 128 0.55 -0.33 6.43
N THR A 129 1.32 0.06 5.42
CA THR A 129 0.94 -0.07 4.02
C THR A 129 0.77 -1.55 3.63
N SER A 130 1.64 -2.44 4.09
CA SER A 130 1.51 -3.88 3.84
C SER A 130 0.24 -4.50 4.43
N VAL A 131 -0.16 -4.06 5.63
CA VAL A 131 -1.41 -4.50 6.26
C VAL A 131 -2.62 -3.89 5.56
N HIS A 132 -2.51 -2.64 5.10
CA HIS A 132 -3.53 -1.95 4.32
C HIS A 132 -3.79 -2.66 2.98
N GLU A 133 -2.77 -2.85 2.17
CA GLU A 133 -2.89 -3.50 0.85
C GLU A 133 -3.42 -4.93 0.98
N LEU A 134 -2.86 -5.71 1.92
CA LEU A 134 -3.36 -7.05 2.21
C LEU A 134 -4.81 -7.00 2.73
N GLY A 135 -5.17 -5.93 3.43
CA GLY A 135 -6.51 -5.69 3.91
C GLY A 135 -7.54 -5.52 2.79
N HIS A 136 -7.20 -4.96 1.63
CA HIS A 136 -8.13 -4.87 0.49
C HIS A 136 -8.61 -6.25 0.02
N SER A 137 -7.73 -7.24 0.03
CA SER A 137 -8.06 -8.60 -0.38
C SER A 137 -8.77 -9.44 0.69
N ILE A 138 -8.66 -9.07 1.98
CA ILE A 138 -9.21 -9.82 3.13
C ILE A 138 -10.48 -9.18 3.72
N VAL A 139 -10.55 -7.85 3.72
CA VAL A 139 -11.54 -7.07 4.47
C VAL A 139 -12.56 -6.49 3.50
N ARG A 140 -13.72 -7.14 3.41
CA ARG A 140 -14.83 -6.70 2.54
C ARG A 140 -15.94 -6.07 3.36
N ALA A 141 -15.71 -4.85 3.83
CA ALA A 141 -16.64 -4.12 4.67
C ALA A 141 -17.59 -3.24 3.83
N ASP A 142 -18.84 -3.12 4.27
CA ASP A 142 -19.93 -2.41 3.57
C ASP A 142 -19.89 -0.88 3.74
N HIS A 143 -19.21 -0.40 4.77
CA HIS A 143 -19.10 1.03 5.08
C HIS A 143 -17.98 1.75 4.31
N TYR A 144 -17.29 1.05 3.39
CA TYR A 144 -16.28 1.69 2.57
C TYR A 144 -16.89 2.76 1.66
N LYS A 145 -16.09 3.78 1.36
CA LYS A 145 -16.42 4.87 0.46
C LYS A 145 -15.30 5.07 -0.54
N GLU A 146 -15.65 5.48 -1.75
CA GLU A 146 -14.67 5.82 -2.77
C GLU A 146 -13.77 6.96 -2.27
N ALA A 147 -12.46 6.75 -2.34
CA ALA A 147 -11.44 7.71 -2.02
C ALA A 147 -10.85 8.29 -3.32
N ILE A 148 -10.68 9.62 -3.33
CA ILE A 148 -10.10 10.35 -4.45
C ILE A 148 -9.10 11.36 -3.87
N TRP A 149 -7.84 11.29 -4.29
CA TRP A 149 -6.87 12.36 -4.05
C TRP A 149 -7.16 13.52 -4.99
N VAL A 150 -7.20 14.74 -4.45
CA VAL A 150 -7.41 15.97 -5.21
C VAL A 150 -6.25 16.92 -4.96
N ASN A 151 -5.48 17.20 -6.02
CA ASN A 151 -4.51 18.29 -6.01
C ASN A 151 -5.27 19.62 -6.15
N ALA A 152 -5.28 20.43 -5.08
CA ALA A 152 -6.04 21.68 -5.04
C ALA A 152 -5.45 22.77 -5.93
N ARG A 153 -4.17 22.65 -6.33
CA ARG A 153 -3.46 23.63 -7.18
C ARG A 153 -3.73 23.38 -8.66
N THR A 154 -3.72 22.12 -9.08
CA THR A 154 -3.82 21.74 -10.50
C THR A 154 -5.23 21.29 -10.88
N GLY A 155 -6.05 20.91 -9.89
CA GLY A 155 -7.34 20.26 -10.12
C GLY A 155 -7.23 18.80 -10.54
N HIS A 156 -6.01 18.23 -10.55
CA HIS A 156 -5.78 16.81 -10.82
C HIS A 156 -6.49 15.94 -9.78
N GLN A 157 -7.07 14.83 -10.24
CA GLN A 157 -7.78 13.89 -9.40
C GLN A 157 -7.29 12.48 -9.68
N LEU A 158 -6.90 11.77 -8.63
CA LEU A 158 -6.52 10.37 -8.68
C LEU A 158 -7.54 9.54 -7.90
N LYS A 159 -8.16 8.57 -8.55
CA LYS A 159 -9.05 7.61 -7.88
C LYS A 159 -8.21 6.55 -7.17
N LEU A 160 -8.47 6.37 -5.88
CA LEU A 160 -7.69 5.50 -5.00
C LEU A 160 -8.42 4.18 -4.67
N GLY A 161 -9.73 4.11 -4.91
CA GLY A 161 -10.54 2.92 -4.60
C GLY A 161 -11.37 3.09 -3.33
N GLU A 162 -11.93 2.00 -2.81
CA GLU A 162 -12.87 2.04 -1.68
C GLU A 162 -12.17 1.82 -0.33
N HIS A 163 -12.43 2.71 0.63
CA HIS A 163 -11.72 2.77 1.91
C HIS A 163 -12.62 3.00 3.12
N CYS A 164 -12.10 2.62 4.29
CA CYS A 164 -12.75 2.83 5.58
C CYS A 164 -12.89 4.32 5.90
N THR A 165 -14.00 4.72 6.52
CA THR A 165 -14.25 6.09 6.95
C THR A 165 -13.73 6.41 8.35
N ASP A 166 -13.33 5.38 9.10
CA ASP A 166 -12.74 5.53 10.44
C ASP A 166 -11.23 5.78 10.30
N ASN A 167 -10.79 6.99 10.65
CA ASN A 167 -9.41 7.41 10.49
C ASN A 167 -8.43 6.74 11.48
N THR A 168 -8.92 5.95 12.45
CA THR A 168 -8.07 5.11 13.31
C THR A 168 -7.93 3.68 12.79
N CYS A 169 -8.60 3.33 11.69
CA CYS A 169 -8.51 2.03 11.02
C CYS A 169 -7.37 2.02 10.01
N VAL A 170 -6.62 0.91 9.91
CA VAL A 170 -5.57 0.74 8.89
C VAL A 170 -6.11 0.83 7.46
N MET A 171 -7.39 0.49 7.25
CA MET A 171 -8.08 0.60 5.95
C MET A 171 -8.52 2.03 5.61
N TYR A 172 -8.17 3.02 6.45
CA TYR A 172 -8.30 4.43 6.11
C TYR A 172 -7.23 4.81 5.09
N GLU A 173 -7.65 5.54 4.06
CA GLU A 173 -6.75 5.90 2.97
C GLU A 173 -5.74 6.97 3.37
N ILE A 174 -4.53 6.83 2.84
CA ILE A 174 -3.42 7.77 3.02
C ILE A 174 -2.91 8.23 1.67
N VAL A 175 -2.75 9.55 1.50
CA VAL A 175 -2.38 10.15 0.20
C VAL A 175 -0.95 10.68 0.20
N ASP A 176 -0.32 10.77 1.37
CA ASP A 176 1.02 11.34 1.53
C ASP A 176 1.68 10.83 2.82
N ILE A 177 2.99 11.07 2.98
CA ILE A 177 3.75 10.83 4.21
C ILE A 177 3.22 11.72 5.35
N LYS A 178 2.87 12.96 5.04
CA LYS A 178 2.22 13.90 5.98
C LYS A 178 1.02 14.53 5.31
N ALA A 179 -0.03 14.79 6.10
CA ALA A 179 -1.23 15.41 5.56
C ALA A 179 -0.88 16.76 4.88
N PRO A 180 -1.22 16.93 3.58
CA PRO A 180 -0.90 18.14 2.86
C PRO A 180 -1.71 19.33 3.39
N PRO A 181 -1.17 20.57 3.36
CA PRO A 181 -1.96 21.76 3.65
C PRO A 181 -3.15 21.88 2.70
N LEU A 182 -4.25 22.50 3.17
CA LEU A 182 -5.49 22.67 2.40
C LEU A 182 -5.31 23.31 1.02
N SER A 183 -4.32 24.21 0.91
CA SER A 183 -3.97 24.90 -0.34
C SER A 183 -3.23 24.03 -1.35
N GLU A 184 -2.84 22.81 -0.96
CA GLU A 184 -2.04 21.90 -1.79
C GLU A 184 -2.88 20.72 -2.25
N GLY A 185 -3.67 20.13 -1.35
CA GLY A 185 -4.63 19.10 -1.72
C GLY A 185 -5.40 18.54 -0.54
N TYR A 186 -6.29 17.61 -0.85
CA TYR A 186 -7.15 16.92 0.11
C TYR A 186 -7.64 15.60 -0.48
N MET A 187 -8.13 14.71 0.37
CA MET A 187 -8.83 13.51 -0.08
C MET A 187 -10.34 13.76 -0.02
N LEU A 188 -11.08 13.33 -1.05
CA LEU A 188 -12.50 13.09 -0.94
C LEU A 188 -12.72 11.65 -0.51
N LEU A 189 -13.56 11.43 0.49
CA LEU A 189 -13.99 10.10 0.92
C LEU A 189 -15.51 10.04 0.87
N GLY A 190 -16.04 9.47 -0.21
CA GLY A 190 -17.40 9.74 -0.65
C GLY A 190 -17.54 11.23 -0.99
N GLU A 191 -18.45 11.92 -0.29
CA GLU A 191 -18.69 13.36 -0.49
C GLU A 191 -17.90 14.23 0.51
N GLU A 192 -17.21 13.63 1.49
CA GLU A 192 -16.55 14.36 2.55
C GLU A 192 -15.09 14.71 2.22
N LYS A 193 -14.69 15.96 2.45
CA LYS A 193 -13.28 16.36 2.39
C LYS A 193 -12.56 15.97 3.66
N LYS A 194 -11.44 15.24 3.49
CA LYS A 194 -10.56 14.79 4.56
C LYS A 194 -9.19 15.47 4.42
N PHE A 195 -8.62 15.82 5.56
CA PHE A 195 -7.38 16.61 5.67
C PHE A 195 -6.36 15.98 6.64
N ASP A 196 -6.63 14.76 7.06
CA ASP A 196 -5.86 14.00 8.03
C ASP A 196 -5.24 12.76 7.37
N THR A 197 -5.00 12.79 6.07
CA THR A 197 -4.63 11.64 5.23
C THR A 197 -3.13 11.41 5.10
N GLY A 198 -2.35 11.86 6.09
CA GLY A 198 -0.92 11.60 6.17
C GLY A 198 -0.60 10.31 6.90
N MET A 199 0.34 9.53 6.36
CA MET A 199 0.78 8.26 6.93
C MET A 199 1.32 8.41 8.36
N ASP A 200 2.14 9.44 8.62
CA ASP A 200 2.71 9.67 9.96
C ASP A 200 1.63 10.05 10.99
N GLU A 201 0.61 10.78 10.59
CA GLU A 201 -0.55 11.08 11.43
C GLU A 201 -1.40 9.83 11.67
N SER A 202 -1.67 9.03 10.62
CA SER A 202 -2.40 7.76 10.70
C SER A 202 -1.74 6.79 11.67
N LEU A 203 -0.40 6.65 11.62
CA LEU A 203 0.36 5.79 12.53
C LEU A 203 0.19 6.15 14.02
N LYS A 204 -0.05 7.43 14.34
CA LYS A 204 -0.21 7.88 15.74
C LYS A 204 -1.59 7.56 16.32
N ARG A 205 -2.60 7.46 15.46
CA ARG A 205 -4.00 7.25 15.84
C ARG A 205 -4.50 5.85 15.56
N LEU A 206 -3.71 5.03 14.87
CA LEU A 206 -4.02 3.65 14.54
C LEU A 206 -4.46 2.86 15.78
N ASN A 207 -5.61 2.18 15.65
CA ASN A 207 -6.13 1.28 16.67
C ASN A 207 -5.08 0.22 17.04
N GLN A 208 -5.00 -0.17 18.31
CA GLN A 208 -4.10 -1.24 18.75
C GLN A 208 -4.34 -2.55 18.00
N ASP A 209 -5.61 -2.83 17.67
CA ASP A 209 -6.05 -4.00 16.92
C ASP A 209 -6.07 -3.76 15.40
N TRP A 210 -5.45 -2.68 14.90
CA TRP A 210 -5.35 -2.26 13.49
C TRP A 210 -6.66 -1.85 12.81
N PHE A 211 -7.79 -2.47 13.16
CA PHE A 211 -9.05 -2.31 12.46
C PHE A 211 -10.16 -1.76 13.35
N CYS A 212 -11.03 -0.93 12.77
CA CYS A 212 -12.32 -0.61 13.39
C CYS A 212 -13.17 -1.87 13.56
N ASP A 213 -14.19 -1.80 14.43
CA ASP A 213 -15.04 -2.96 14.74
C ASP A 213 -15.76 -3.52 13.51
N ILE A 214 -16.12 -2.68 12.54
CA ILE A 214 -16.82 -3.10 11.32
C ILE A 214 -15.85 -3.86 10.41
N CYS A 215 -14.67 -3.29 10.12
CA CYS A 215 -13.64 -3.96 9.33
C CYS A 215 -13.24 -5.31 9.92
N ARG A 216 -13.02 -5.37 11.25
CA ARG A 216 -12.60 -6.60 11.93
C ARG A 216 -13.61 -7.74 11.75
N LYS A 217 -14.90 -7.43 11.80
CA LYS A 217 -15.99 -8.41 11.58
C LYS A 217 -16.11 -8.85 10.12
N ALA A 218 -15.55 -8.08 9.18
CA ALA A 218 -15.61 -8.32 7.76
C ALA A 218 -14.43 -9.15 7.20
N PHE A 219 -13.57 -9.69 8.07
CA PHE A 219 -12.43 -10.52 7.66
C PHE A 219 -12.90 -11.79 6.95
N LYS A 220 -12.40 -12.02 5.74
CA LYS A 220 -12.62 -13.23 4.94
C LYS A 220 -11.29 -13.76 4.45
N ILE A 221 -10.79 -14.80 5.12
CA ILE A 221 -9.53 -15.45 4.75
C ILE A 221 -9.86 -16.74 3.99
N ASP A 222 -9.67 -16.69 2.68
CA ASP A 222 -9.91 -17.81 1.78
C ASP A 222 -8.76 -18.83 1.81
N ASN A 223 -8.96 -19.98 1.17
CA ASN A 223 -7.96 -21.05 1.15
C ASN A 223 -6.65 -20.67 0.44
N MET A 224 -6.65 -19.60 -0.38
CA MET A 224 -5.45 -19.11 -1.09
C MET A 224 -4.35 -18.57 -0.16
N TYR A 225 -4.73 -18.21 1.07
CA TYR A 225 -3.82 -17.78 2.12
C TYR A 225 -3.17 -18.93 2.89
N LYS A 226 -3.78 -20.13 2.85
CA LYS A 226 -3.27 -21.33 3.51
C LYS A 226 -2.16 -21.96 2.67
N GLN A 227 -1.04 -22.29 3.32
CA GLN A 227 0.02 -23.06 2.67
C GLN A 227 -0.49 -24.49 2.44
N LYS A 228 -0.34 -25.00 1.21
CA LYS A 228 -0.53 -26.41 0.90
C LYS A 228 0.81 -27.11 0.90
#